data_AF-A0A2V8NVV9-F1
#
_entry.id   AF-A0A2V8NVV9-F1
#
_cell.length_a   1.000
_cell.length_b   1.000
_cell.length_c   1.000
_cell.angle_alpha   90.00
_cell.angle_beta   90.00
_cell.angle_gamma   90.00
#
_symmetry.space_group_name_H-M   'P 1'
#
loop_
_entity.id
_entity.type
_entity.pdbx_description
1 polymer ?
#
loop_
_entity_poly.entity_id
_entity_poly.type
_entity_poly.pdbx_seq_one_letter_code
_entity_poly.pdbx_strand_id
1 'polypeptide(L)'
;MSNLNLLKKRRGRTAQGDPVNESYTTLKELSSALTKALDAVSIFEIMKARQIPNLKQGIDFYAEVERFEITLIQFALVQARGSQKRAARLLGLKPTTLNNKIKGYNLDWKTITQVEPSLAAHLNP
;
A
#
# COMPACT_ATOMS: atom_id res chain seq x y z
N MET A 1 77.52 31.88 16.89
CA MET A 1 76.51 31.45 17.89
C MET A 1 75.24 32.25 17.63
N SER A 2 74.43 31.85 16.66
CA SER A 2 73.29 30.94 16.84
C SER A 2 72.15 31.61 17.60
N ASN A 3 71.15 32.14 16.88
CA ASN A 3 69.83 32.36 17.46
C ASN A 3 68.79 31.63 16.60
N LEU A 4 68.66 30.35 16.94
CA LEU A 4 67.61 29.45 16.51
C LEU A 4 66.41 29.69 17.43
N ASN A 5 65.38 30.35 16.93
CA ASN A 5 64.04 30.27 17.52
C ASN A 5 63.00 30.21 16.39
N LEU A 6 62.94 29.01 15.81
CA LEU A 6 61.87 28.53 14.96
C LEU A 6 60.57 28.39 15.78
N LEU A 7 59.44 28.63 15.10
CA LEU A 7 58.10 28.10 15.43
C LEU A 7 57.29 28.77 16.57
N LYS A 8 56.84 30.01 16.33
CA LYS A 8 55.50 30.41 16.83
C LYS A 8 54.42 29.80 15.94
N LYS A 9 54.07 28.56 16.29
CA LYS A 9 52.74 27.93 16.26
C LYS A 9 51.66 28.80 15.59
N ARG A 10 51.41 28.56 14.30
CA ARG A 10 50.17 28.91 13.61
C ARG A 10 49.01 28.31 14.42
N ARG A 11 48.34 29.14 15.23
CA ARG A 11 47.12 28.78 15.95
C ARG A 11 46.00 28.59 14.92
N GLY A 12 45.21 27.54 15.13
CA GLY A 12 44.26 26.98 14.18
C GLY A 12 43.35 28.00 13.49
N ARG A 13 43.43 28.01 12.16
CA ARG A 13 42.28 28.35 11.31
C ARG A 13 41.24 27.27 11.60
N THR A 14 40.15 27.66 12.23
CA THR A 14 38.94 26.86 12.32
C THR A 14 38.57 26.42 10.91
N ALA A 15 38.40 25.12 10.71
CA ALA A 15 37.86 24.52 9.51
C ALA A 15 36.40 24.95 9.37
N GLN A 16 36.18 26.17 8.88
CA GLN A 16 34.89 26.56 8.32
C GLN A 16 34.76 25.77 7.02
N GLY A 17 33.86 24.79 6.97
CA GLY A 17 33.60 24.03 5.76
C GLY A 17 33.26 24.98 4.62
N ASP A 18 33.72 24.69 3.39
CA ASP A 18 33.41 25.53 2.24
C ASP A 18 31.88 25.70 2.14
N PRO A 19 31.34 26.93 2.23
CA PRO A 19 29.89 27.16 2.33
C PRO A 19 29.13 26.68 1.09
N VAL A 20 29.82 26.53 -0.04
CA VAL A 20 29.30 25.92 -1.27
C VAL A 20 29.07 24.42 -1.09
N ASN A 21 29.92 23.73 -0.34
CA ASN A 21 29.78 22.29 -0.05
C ASN A 21 28.65 22.04 0.97
N GLU A 22 28.46 22.93 1.95
CA GLU A 22 27.32 22.90 2.87
C GLU A 22 25.99 23.13 2.13
N SER A 23 25.95 24.06 1.17
CA SER A 23 24.76 24.29 0.34
C SER A 23 24.46 23.09 -0.58
N TYR A 24 25.49 22.45 -1.12
CA TYR A 24 25.34 21.27 -1.98
C TYR A 24 24.86 20.04 -1.20
N THR A 25 25.40 19.82 0.01
CA THR A 25 24.99 18.73 0.89
C THR A 25 23.56 18.89 1.36
N THR A 26 23.17 20.09 1.82
CA THR A 26 21.78 20.38 2.21
C THR A 26 20.79 20.19 1.05
N LEU A 27 21.12 20.66 -0.16
CA LEU A 27 20.32 20.42 -1.36
C LEU A 27 20.15 18.92 -1.67
N LYS A 28 21.23 18.14 -1.55
CA LYS A 28 21.20 16.69 -1.79
C LYS A 28 20.35 15.95 -0.75
N GLU A 29 20.46 16.34 0.51
CA GLU A 29 19.65 15.78 1.60
C GLU A 29 18.17 16.09 1.41
N LEU A 30 17.83 17.34 1.07
CA LEU A 30 16.46 17.74 0.75
C LEU A 30 15.92 16.98 -0.46
N SER A 31 16.69 16.86 -1.54
CA SER A 31 16.30 16.07 -2.71
C SER A 31 16.01 14.61 -2.33
N SER A 32 16.88 13.98 -1.54
CA SER A 32 16.66 12.61 -1.07
C SER A 32 15.42 12.46 -0.18
N ALA A 33 15.21 13.42 0.73
CA ALA A 33 14.03 13.43 1.59
C ALA A 33 12.73 13.60 0.79
N LEU A 34 12.74 14.49 -0.21
CA LEU A 34 11.61 14.70 -1.12
C LEU A 34 11.30 13.45 -1.94
N THR A 35 12.31 12.76 -2.50
CA THR A 35 12.10 11.48 -3.20
C THR A 35 11.43 10.45 -2.30
N LYS A 36 11.92 10.27 -1.07
CA LYS A 36 11.32 9.33 -0.10
C LYS A 36 9.88 9.70 0.26
N ALA A 37 9.58 10.99 0.38
CA ALA A 37 8.23 11.46 0.65
C ALA A 37 7.28 11.18 -0.54
N LEU A 38 7.74 11.39 -1.78
CA LEU A 38 6.98 11.08 -2.99
C LEU A 38 6.70 9.57 -3.13
N ASP A 39 7.67 8.72 -2.79
CA ASP A 39 7.49 7.26 -2.80
C ASP A 39 6.44 6.82 -1.77
N ALA A 40 6.48 7.39 -0.56
CA ALA A 40 5.50 7.09 0.48
C ALA A 40 4.08 7.50 0.09
N VAL A 41 3.92 8.66 -0.55
CA VAL A 41 2.62 9.13 -1.07
C VAL A 41 2.13 8.23 -2.19
N SER A 42 3.00 7.86 -3.15
CA SER A 42 2.63 6.98 -4.27
C SER A 42 2.18 5.60 -3.78
N ILE A 43 2.87 5.03 -2.79
CA ILE A 43 2.49 3.76 -2.16
C ILE A 43 1.13 3.88 -1.45
N PHE A 44 0.91 4.98 -0.73
CA PHE A 44 -0.34 5.20 -0.01
C PHE A 44 -1.55 5.28 -0.95
N GLU A 45 -1.43 5.99 -2.06
CA GLU A 45 -2.51 6.08 -3.05
C GLU A 45 -2.83 4.72 -3.70
N ILE A 46 -1.80 3.92 -4.03
CA ILE A 46 -1.99 2.56 -4.56
C ILE A 46 -2.65 1.65 -3.51
N MET A 47 -2.23 1.72 -2.25
CA MET A 47 -2.80 0.93 -1.16
C MET A 47 -4.27 1.28 -0.91
N LYS A 48 -4.62 2.58 -0.94
CA LYS A 48 -6.00 3.04 -0.76
C LYS A 48 -6.89 2.62 -1.93
N ALA A 49 -6.43 2.76 -3.17
CA ALA A 49 -7.17 2.32 -4.36
C ALA A 49 -7.41 0.81 -4.37
N ARG A 50 -6.45 0.02 -3.85
CA ARG A 50 -6.52 -1.44 -3.78
C ARG A 50 -7.08 -1.99 -2.47
N GLN A 51 -7.61 -1.13 -1.60
CA GLN A 51 -8.13 -1.49 -0.27
C GLN A 51 -7.15 -2.34 0.57
N ILE A 52 -5.85 -2.12 0.44
CA ILE A 52 -4.84 -2.86 1.19
C ILE A 52 -4.88 -2.39 2.66
N PRO A 53 -5.04 -3.29 3.64
CA PRO A 53 -5.14 -2.89 5.04
C PRO A 53 -3.81 -2.31 5.55
N ASN A 54 -3.91 -1.40 6.51
CA ASN A 54 -2.75 -0.76 7.12
C ASN A 54 -2.03 -1.74 8.06
N LEU A 55 -0.90 -2.28 7.60
CA LEU A 55 -0.10 -3.26 8.33
C LEU A 55 0.62 -2.69 9.57
N LYS A 56 0.71 -1.36 9.73
CA LYS A 56 1.49 -0.73 10.82
C LYS A 56 0.97 -1.08 12.22
N GLN A 57 -0.30 -1.43 12.35
CA GLN A 57 -0.93 -1.79 13.63
C GLN A 57 -1.06 -3.32 13.81
N GLY A 58 -0.52 -4.10 12.87
CA GLY A 58 -0.83 -5.52 12.75
C GLY A 58 -2.22 -5.73 12.13
N ILE A 59 -2.40 -6.89 11.49
CA ILE A 59 -3.68 -7.31 10.94
C ILE A 59 -3.96 -8.76 11.36
N ASP A 60 -5.23 -9.11 11.47
CA ASP A 60 -5.63 -10.51 11.44
C ASP A 60 -5.67 -10.95 9.98
N PHE A 61 -4.68 -11.74 9.59
CA PHE A 61 -4.56 -12.26 8.22
C PHE A 61 -5.79 -13.06 7.79
N TYR A 62 -6.35 -13.89 8.68
CA TYR A 62 -7.49 -14.73 8.32
C TYR A 62 -8.76 -13.90 8.15
N ALA A 63 -8.97 -12.89 8.98
CA ALA A 63 -10.07 -11.95 8.82
C ALA A 63 -9.97 -11.15 7.51
N GLU A 64 -8.76 -10.79 7.08
CA GLU A 64 -8.57 -10.09 5.81
C GLU A 64 -8.81 -10.99 4.59
N VAL A 65 -8.32 -12.23 4.65
CA VAL A 65 -8.61 -13.25 3.62
C VAL A 65 -10.11 -13.50 3.52
N GLU A 66 -10.82 -13.57 4.65
CA GLU A 66 -12.27 -13.73 4.68
C GLU A 66 -13.00 -12.55 4.01
N ARG A 67 -12.64 -11.30 4.33
CA ARG A 67 -13.22 -10.11 3.67
C ARG A 67 -12.99 -10.13 2.16
N PHE A 68 -11.77 -10.46 1.75
CA PHE A 68 -11.43 -10.58 0.34
C PHE A 68 -12.28 -11.66 -0.35
N GLU A 69 -12.39 -12.85 0.26
CA GLU A 69 -13.22 -13.94 -0.27
C GLU A 69 -14.70 -13.56 -0.36
N ILE A 70 -15.26 -12.90 0.67
CA ILE A 70 -16.65 -12.42 0.67
C ILE A 70 -16.88 -11.47 -0.50
N THR A 71 -15.99 -10.50 -0.69
CA THR A 71 -16.08 -9.50 -1.77
C THR A 71 -16.02 -10.18 -3.14
N LEU A 72 -15.10 -11.13 -3.30
CA LEU A 72 -14.95 -11.88 -4.54
C LEU A 72 -16.17 -12.75 -4.86
N ILE A 73 -16.76 -13.39 -3.84
CA ILE A 73 -18.00 -14.18 -3.95
C ILE A 73 -19.18 -13.28 -4.34
N GLN A 74 -19.33 -12.12 -3.70
CA GLN A 74 -20.39 -11.16 -4.02
C GLN A 74 -20.30 -10.69 -5.48
N PHE A 75 -19.10 -10.30 -5.93
CA PHE A 75 -18.90 -9.88 -7.31
C PHE A 75 -19.23 -10.98 -8.32
N ALA A 76 -18.78 -12.22 -8.06
CA ALA A 76 -19.11 -13.35 -8.92
C ALA A 76 -20.61 -13.65 -8.97
N LEU A 77 -21.35 -13.44 -7.86
CA LEU A 77 -22.80 -13.61 -7.81
C LEU A 77 -23.53 -12.54 -8.63
N VAL A 78 -23.09 -11.27 -8.55
CA VAL A 78 -23.61 -10.18 -9.38
C VAL A 78 -23.38 -10.48 -10.86
N GLN A 79 -22.14 -10.84 -11.24
CA GLN A 79 -21.80 -11.16 -12.63
C GLN A 79 -22.51 -12.43 -13.15
N ALA A 80 -22.80 -13.37 -12.26
CA ALA A 80 -23.57 -14.55 -12.57
C ALA A 80 -25.09 -14.31 -12.57
N ARG A 81 -25.56 -13.09 -12.31
CA ARG A 81 -26.98 -12.72 -12.15
C ARG A 81 -27.70 -13.66 -11.16
N GLY A 82 -27.03 -13.93 -10.05
CA GLY A 82 -27.50 -14.83 -8.99
C GLY A 82 -27.41 -16.33 -9.27
N SER A 83 -26.91 -16.77 -10.42
CA SER A 83 -26.65 -18.19 -10.63
C SER A 83 -25.40 -18.64 -9.86
N GLN A 84 -25.57 -19.23 -8.67
CA GLN A 84 -24.45 -19.74 -7.87
C GLN A 84 -23.57 -20.75 -8.66
N LYS A 85 -24.17 -21.60 -9.50
CA LYS A 85 -23.41 -22.53 -10.34
C LYS A 85 -22.51 -21.79 -11.33
N ARG A 86 -23.00 -20.71 -11.93
CA ARG A 86 -22.20 -19.86 -12.83
C ARG A 86 -21.16 -19.06 -12.06
N ALA A 87 -21.48 -18.53 -10.88
CA ALA A 87 -20.52 -17.86 -10.00
C ALA A 87 -19.39 -18.80 -9.58
N ALA A 88 -19.70 -20.04 -9.20
CA ALA A 88 -18.69 -21.05 -8.85
C ALA A 88 -17.73 -21.31 -10.02
N ARG A 89 -18.26 -21.39 -11.25
CA ARG A 89 -17.45 -21.53 -12.46
C ARG A 89 -16.57 -20.30 -12.73
N LEU A 90 -17.08 -19.09 -12.52
CA LEU A 90 -16.28 -17.85 -12.65
C LEU A 90 -15.12 -17.82 -11.65
N LEU A 91 -15.34 -18.35 -10.44
CA LEU A 91 -14.33 -18.44 -9.39
C LEU A 91 -13.41 -19.67 -9.50
N GLY A 92 -13.64 -20.56 -10.46
CA GLY A 92 -12.88 -21.82 -10.56
C GLY A 92 -13.15 -22.80 -9.40
N LEU A 93 -14.28 -22.68 -8.71
CA LEU A 93 -14.66 -23.51 -7.56
C LEU A 93 -15.68 -24.58 -7.94
N LYS A 94 -15.69 -25.67 -7.17
CA LYS A 94 -16.82 -26.61 -7.19
C LYS A 94 -18.08 -25.88 -6.66
N PRO A 95 -19.28 -26.14 -7.20
CA PRO A 95 -20.51 -25.54 -6.70
C PRO A 95 -20.75 -25.80 -5.20
N THR A 96 -20.36 -26.98 -4.70
CA THR A 96 -20.47 -27.34 -3.28
C THR A 96 -19.54 -26.50 -2.39
N THR A 97 -18.33 -26.22 -2.84
CA THR A 97 -17.39 -25.33 -2.13
C THR A 97 -17.94 -23.91 -2.02
N LEU A 98 -18.44 -23.35 -3.13
CA LEU A 98 -19.03 -22.02 -3.11
C LEU A 98 -20.25 -21.96 -2.18
N ASN A 99 -21.14 -22.95 -2.25
CA ASN A 99 -22.31 -23.03 -1.38
C ASN A 99 -21.93 -23.07 0.10
N ASN A 100 -20.91 -23.86 0.46
CA ASN A 100 -20.41 -23.93 1.82
C ASN A 100 -19.84 -22.59 2.30
N LYS A 101 -19.08 -21.88 1.45
CA LYS A 101 -18.56 -20.53 1.78
C LYS A 101 -19.68 -19.50 1.94
N ILE A 102 -20.68 -19.49 1.05
CA ILE A 102 -21.85 -18.60 1.16
C ILE A 102 -22.57 -18.80 2.50
N LYS A 103 -22.77 -20.06 2.91
CA LYS A 103 -23.39 -20.39 4.20
C LYS A 103 -22.50 -20.04 5.38
N GLY A 104 -21.21 -20.36 5.31
CA GLY A 104 -20.24 -20.10 6.38
C GLY A 104 -20.11 -18.60 6.70
N TYR A 105 -20.15 -17.76 5.66
CA TYR A 105 -20.10 -16.30 5.80
C TYR A 105 -21.48 -15.65 5.96
N ASN A 106 -22.54 -16.46 6.07
CA ASN A 106 -23.94 -16.01 6.21
C ASN A 106 -24.36 -14.96 5.15
N LEU A 107 -23.94 -15.17 3.89
CA LEU A 107 -24.23 -14.24 2.80
C LEU A 107 -25.64 -14.44 2.28
N ASP A 108 -26.47 -13.39 2.35
CA ASP A 108 -27.75 -13.35 1.66
C ASP A 108 -27.56 -13.06 0.17
N TRP A 109 -27.17 -14.10 -0.55
CA TRP A 109 -26.92 -14.02 -1.99
C TRP A 109 -28.16 -13.63 -2.79
N LYS A 110 -29.37 -13.88 -2.28
CA LYS A 110 -30.60 -13.50 -2.98
C LYS A 110 -30.69 -11.99 -3.05
N THR A 111 -30.46 -11.31 -1.92
CA THR A 111 -30.47 -9.84 -1.83
C THR A 111 -29.31 -9.21 -2.60
N ILE A 112 -28.10 -9.78 -2.53
CA ILE A 112 -26.92 -9.30 -3.30
C ILE A 112 -27.20 -9.22 -4.81
N THR A 113 -28.03 -10.12 -5.32
CA THR A 113 -28.29 -10.23 -6.77
C THR A 113 -29.42 -9.34 -7.28
N GLN A 114 -30.15 -8.68 -6.37
CA GLN A 114 -31.21 -7.71 -6.69
C GLN A 114 -30.67 -6.27 -6.80
N VAL A 115 -29.38 -6.04 -6.51
CA VAL A 115 -28.76 -4.73 -6.63
C VAL A 115 -28.42 -4.49 -8.10
N GLU A 116 -29.10 -3.50 -8.70
CA GLU A 116 -28.96 -3.07 -10.10
C GLU A 116 -27.49 -2.99 -10.57
N PRO A 117 -27.16 -3.41 -11.81
CA PRO A 117 -25.80 -3.39 -12.36
C PRO A 117 -25.11 -2.02 -12.39
N SER A 118 -25.85 -0.92 -12.15
CA SER A 118 -25.33 0.45 -12.13
C SER A 118 -24.30 0.71 -11.02
N LEU A 119 -24.29 -0.09 -9.94
CA LEU A 119 -23.27 0.01 -8.88
C LEU A 119 -21.93 -0.66 -9.26
N ALA A 120 -21.95 -1.65 -10.16
CA ALA A 120 -20.73 -2.36 -10.59
C ALA A 120 -19.79 -1.48 -11.44
N ALA A 121 -20.31 -0.40 -12.04
CA ALA A 121 -19.53 0.55 -12.82
C ALA A 121 -18.62 1.46 -11.98
N HIS A 122 -18.91 1.63 -10.68
CA HIS A 122 -18.14 2.50 -9.77
C HIS A 122 -17.09 1.75 -8.94
N LEU A 123 -16.95 0.42 -9.16
CA LEU A 123 -16.04 -0.44 -8.39
C LEU A 123 -14.80 -0.91 -9.20
N ASN A 124 -14.58 -0.37 -10.40
CA ASN A 124 -13.29 -0.47 -11.08
C ASN A 124 -12.51 0.83 -10.88
N PRO A 125 -11.32 0.81 -10.25
CA PRO A 125 -10.35 1.89 -10.41
C PRO A 125 -9.80 1.93 -11.85
#